data_AF-A0A847K465-F1
#
_entry.id   AF-A0A847K465-F1
#
_cell.length_a   1.000
_cell.length_b   1.000
_cell.length_c   1.000
_cell.angle_alpha   90.00
_cell.angle_beta   90.00
_cell.angle_gamma   90.00
#
_symmetry.space_group_name_H-M   'P 1'
#
loop_
_entity.id
_entity.type
_entity.pdbx_description
1 polymer ?
#
loop_
_entity_poly.entity_id
_entity_poly.type
_entity_poly.pdbx_seq_one_letter_code
_entity_poly.pdbx_strand_id
1 'polypeptide(L)'
;MAGGVRLVWKKIAVLFAALMLVVGIWMTALPTSAQATPGDPGPSTPGTWACDGADCKFLNPDGIAYTNAWVLDKGKWYYLGDDGLMARTSGEYTWYNETGIDEKWYRFSSSGAMVTGWVETDYGGDKRWMYYDPHGPHVESEARYINGAWYVFDDQGFMIADRTYSIDDKEYRLTASGKAHIGWYYDGSYWYYHGSDGAMYKVKWLSQNGKWYYFQHEGRMVANNWIVRNAKRYQFDATGALITGARWEQDGSEWRYYGADGASYSRQWLYYGGKWYYFFSNYDEDRGYTHHRMARNELVEIDGKWYYFDQSGAMLSNRWHQLGNSADEWRYFGASGAVHSGWLLDKGKWYYLDPADENRMVNLAVPRIGNAYYEFDASGAWTGRSYAAGEGLPPPK
;
A
#
# COMPACT_ATOMS: atom_id res chain seq x y z
N MET A 1 15.67 42.82 20.03
CA MET A 1 14.22 42.82 20.36
C MET A 1 13.75 41.38 20.21
N ALA A 2 13.68 40.66 21.34
CA ALA A 2 12.43 40.18 21.94
C ALA A 2 11.67 39.28 20.94
N GLY A 3 11.81 37.95 20.99
CA GLY A 3 11.15 37.06 21.96
C GLY A 3 9.93 36.44 21.27
N GLY A 4 9.61 35.16 21.32
CA GLY A 4 10.16 33.98 21.98
C GLY A 4 9.13 32.82 21.84
N VAL A 5 9.59 31.60 22.16
CA VAL A 5 8.86 30.59 22.97
C VAL A 5 7.73 29.79 22.25
N ARG A 6 7.62 28.45 22.30
CA ARG A 6 8.32 27.44 23.14
C ARG A 6 8.28 26.03 22.53
N LEU A 7 9.36 25.32 22.86
CA LEU A 7 9.64 23.90 22.68
C LEU A 7 9.13 23.07 23.88
N VAL A 8 8.84 21.80 23.58
CA VAL A 8 8.48 20.63 24.42
C VAL A 8 9.41 20.39 25.63
N TRP A 9 8.87 20.13 26.83
CA TRP A 9 9.55 19.49 27.99
C TRP A 9 8.49 18.74 28.85
N LYS A 10 8.58 17.42 29.09
CA LYS A 10 9.40 16.60 30.02
C LYS A 10 8.73 16.29 31.39
N LYS A 11 8.91 15.03 31.80
CA LYS A 11 8.56 14.39 33.08
C LYS A 11 9.38 14.92 34.28
N ILE A 12 8.88 14.57 35.50
CA ILE A 12 9.56 14.26 36.79
C ILE A 12 9.38 15.26 37.96
N ALA A 13 8.84 14.72 39.08
CA ALA A 13 9.25 14.83 40.50
C ALA A 13 8.11 15.24 41.46
N VAL A 14 8.00 14.87 42.75
CA VAL A 14 8.61 13.92 43.73
C VAL A 14 7.73 14.05 45.02
N LEU A 15 7.69 13.00 45.87
CA LEU A 15 7.07 12.93 47.21
C LEU A 15 7.50 14.01 48.23
N PHE A 16 6.64 14.32 49.23
CA PHE A 16 6.87 14.47 50.70
C PHE A 16 5.54 14.92 51.36
N ALA A 17 4.77 14.10 52.09
CA ALA A 17 4.82 13.65 53.50
C ALA A 17 4.11 14.56 54.57
N ALA A 18 3.06 13.98 55.19
CA ALA A 18 2.60 14.01 56.59
C ALA A 18 2.24 15.33 57.34
N LEU A 19 1.01 15.40 57.90
CA LEU A 19 0.68 15.27 59.35
C LEU A 19 -0.63 16.02 59.72
N MET A 20 -1.69 15.31 60.15
CA MET A 20 -2.58 15.74 61.25
C MET A 20 -3.33 14.53 61.84
N LEU A 21 -3.34 14.47 63.17
CA LEU A 21 -3.87 13.40 64.03
C LEU A 21 -5.39 13.53 64.28
N VAL A 22 -6.06 12.36 64.28
CA VAL A 22 -7.11 11.88 65.20
C VAL A 22 -8.44 12.65 65.29
N VAL A 23 -9.47 12.12 64.64
CA VAL A 23 -10.71 11.68 65.31
C VAL A 23 -11.12 10.34 64.68
N GLY A 24 -11.17 9.29 65.49
CA GLY A 24 -11.51 7.94 65.07
C GLY A 24 -12.99 7.80 64.74
N ILE A 25 -13.29 7.64 63.46
CA ILE A 25 -14.46 6.89 63.00
C ILE A 25 -13.89 5.83 62.06
N TRP A 26 -13.93 4.58 62.50
CA TRP A 26 -13.73 3.44 61.60
C TRP A 26 -14.94 3.40 60.68
N MET A 27 -14.91 4.15 59.58
CA MET A 27 -15.59 3.68 58.38
C MET A 27 -14.75 2.50 57.92
N THR A 28 -15.18 1.28 58.26
CA THR A 28 -14.77 0.11 57.51
C THR A 28 -15.10 0.42 56.06
N ALA A 29 -14.09 0.77 55.25
CA ALA A 29 -14.22 0.66 53.83
C ALA A 29 -14.66 -0.79 53.60
N LEU A 30 -15.91 -0.96 53.16
CA LEU A 30 -16.36 -2.24 52.64
C LEU A 30 -15.27 -2.70 51.66
N PRO A 31 -14.84 -3.97 51.70
CA PRO A 31 -13.95 -4.45 50.67
C PRO A 31 -14.64 -4.11 49.35
N THR A 32 -14.00 -3.28 48.53
CA THR A 32 -14.33 -3.17 47.12
C THR A 32 -13.97 -4.53 46.54
N SER A 33 -14.86 -5.51 46.76
CA SER A 33 -14.84 -6.77 46.05
C SER A 33 -14.79 -6.38 44.59
N ALA A 34 -13.74 -6.81 43.89
CA ALA A 34 -13.68 -6.68 42.44
C ALA A 34 -15.05 -7.11 41.90
N GLN A 35 -15.80 -6.15 41.33
CA GLN A 35 -17.12 -6.46 40.79
C GLN A 35 -16.90 -7.51 39.72
N ALA A 36 -17.54 -8.66 39.88
CA ALA A 36 -17.40 -9.77 38.95
C ALA A 36 -17.80 -9.28 37.55
N THR A 37 -17.05 -9.64 36.50
CA THR A 37 -17.31 -9.18 35.13
C THR A 37 -17.92 -10.29 34.28
N PRO A 38 -18.86 -9.99 33.36
CA PRO A 38 -19.46 -11.00 32.51
C PRO A 38 -18.42 -11.75 31.67
N GLY A 39 -18.62 -13.05 31.52
CA GLY A 39 -17.73 -13.95 30.76
C GLY A 39 -16.70 -14.70 31.61
N ASP A 40 -16.43 -14.25 32.84
CA ASP A 40 -15.50 -14.96 33.73
C ASP A 40 -16.13 -16.24 34.32
N PRO A 41 -15.43 -17.39 34.26
CA PRO A 41 -15.85 -18.57 34.99
C PRO A 41 -15.63 -18.33 36.50
N GLY A 42 -16.69 -18.45 37.29
CA GLY A 42 -16.61 -18.20 38.72
C GLY A 42 -17.73 -18.85 39.53
N PRO A 43 -17.58 -18.93 40.86
CA PRO A 43 -18.68 -19.30 41.74
C PRO A 43 -19.79 -18.26 41.65
N SER A 44 -21.03 -18.67 41.91
CA SER A 44 -22.14 -17.72 41.96
C SER A 44 -21.90 -16.63 43.00
N THR A 45 -22.30 -15.40 42.67
CA THR A 45 -22.26 -14.28 43.60
C THR A 45 -23.09 -14.62 44.84
N PRO A 46 -22.53 -14.51 46.06
CA PRO A 46 -23.28 -14.83 47.27
C PRO A 46 -24.51 -13.95 47.44
N GLY A 47 -25.69 -14.55 47.54
CA GLY A 47 -26.93 -13.81 47.74
C GLY A 47 -28.17 -14.58 47.34
N THR A 48 -29.31 -13.89 47.41
CA THR A 48 -30.62 -14.44 47.07
C THR A 48 -31.48 -13.42 46.34
N TRP A 49 -32.31 -13.89 45.42
CA TRP A 49 -33.30 -13.06 44.74
C TRP A 49 -34.48 -12.71 45.65
N ALA A 50 -34.86 -11.43 45.67
CA ALA A 50 -36.09 -10.93 46.26
C ALA A 50 -36.90 -10.23 45.16
N CYS A 51 -38.05 -10.81 44.80
CA CYS A 51 -38.88 -10.31 43.70
C CYS A 51 -40.28 -9.93 44.19
N ASP A 52 -40.77 -8.78 43.73
CA ASP A 52 -42.17 -8.38 43.82
C ASP A 52 -42.72 -8.26 42.39
N GLY A 53 -43.55 -9.24 42.00
CA GLY A 53 -43.97 -9.39 40.62
C GLY A 53 -42.78 -9.54 39.67
N ALA A 54 -42.58 -8.54 38.82
CA ALA A 54 -41.53 -8.54 37.79
C ALA A 54 -40.29 -7.73 38.20
N ASP A 55 -40.33 -7.08 39.37
CA ASP A 55 -39.25 -6.26 39.90
C ASP A 55 -38.43 -7.11 40.89
N CYS A 56 -37.25 -7.52 40.45
CA CYS A 56 -36.36 -8.39 41.21
C CYS A 56 -35.10 -7.62 41.64
N LYS A 57 -34.68 -7.82 42.89
CA LYS A 57 -33.39 -7.39 43.44
C LYS A 57 -32.57 -8.61 43.86
N PHE A 58 -31.25 -8.51 43.82
CA PHE A 58 -30.35 -9.52 44.38
C PHE A 58 -29.79 -9.00 45.71
N LEU A 59 -30.07 -9.71 46.81
CA LEU A 59 -29.64 -9.31 48.15
C LEU A 59 -28.40 -10.11 48.56
N ASN A 60 -27.40 -9.43 49.09
CA ASN A 60 -26.25 -10.07 49.73
C ASN A 60 -26.67 -10.80 51.03
N PRO A 61 -25.78 -11.60 51.67
CA PRO A 61 -26.10 -12.31 52.90
C PRO A 61 -26.57 -11.43 54.08
N ASP A 62 -26.26 -10.14 54.06
CA ASP A 62 -26.69 -9.15 55.05
C ASP A 62 -28.08 -8.54 54.74
N GLY A 63 -28.73 -8.98 53.66
CA GLY A 63 -30.04 -8.48 53.22
C GLY A 63 -29.98 -7.16 52.45
N ILE A 64 -28.79 -6.68 52.07
CA ILE A 64 -28.59 -5.44 51.32
C ILE A 64 -28.58 -5.74 49.83
N ALA A 65 -29.32 -4.96 49.03
CA ALA A 65 -29.35 -5.12 47.59
C ALA A 65 -28.01 -4.73 46.94
N TYR A 66 -27.56 -5.54 45.99
CA TYR A 66 -26.51 -5.15 45.07
C TYR A 66 -27.01 -4.04 44.15
N THR A 67 -26.17 -3.03 43.90
CA THR A 67 -26.46 -1.92 43.00
C THR A 67 -25.25 -1.65 42.10
N ASN A 68 -25.52 -1.17 40.88
CA ASN A 68 -24.53 -0.96 39.82
C ASN A 68 -23.54 -2.12 39.67
N ALA A 69 -24.05 -3.36 39.70
CA ALA A 69 -23.23 -4.55 39.85
C ALA A 69 -23.72 -5.70 38.99
N TRP A 70 -22.75 -6.45 38.48
CA TRP A 70 -22.98 -7.74 37.84
C TRP A 70 -23.06 -8.86 38.88
N VAL A 71 -24.01 -9.75 38.68
CA VAL A 71 -24.26 -10.92 39.51
C VAL A 71 -24.21 -12.17 38.63
N LEU A 72 -23.41 -13.14 39.03
CA LEU A 72 -23.40 -14.47 38.44
C LEU A 72 -24.26 -15.39 39.30
N ASP A 73 -25.42 -15.83 38.80
CA ASP A 73 -26.28 -16.79 39.48
C ASP A 73 -26.50 -18.01 38.59
N LYS A 74 -26.18 -19.21 39.12
CA LYS A 74 -26.34 -20.49 38.42
C LYS A 74 -25.79 -20.50 36.99
N GLY A 75 -24.64 -19.87 36.78
CA GLY A 75 -23.97 -19.81 35.49
C GLY A 75 -24.55 -18.79 34.50
N LYS A 76 -25.44 -17.90 34.94
CA LYS A 76 -25.98 -16.81 34.13
C LYS A 76 -25.64 -15.46 34.75
N TRP A 77 -25.35 -14.50 33.89
CA TRP A 77 -25.04 -13.13 34.30
C TRP A 77 -26.30 -12.28 34.33
N TYR A 78 -26.40 -11.44 35.34
CA TYR A 78 -27.48 -10.48 35.58
C TYR A 78 -26.86 -9.16 35.96
N TYR A 79 -27.53 -8.05 35.66
CA TYR A 79 -27.09 -6.73 36.08
C TYR A 79 -28.13 -6.08 37.00
N LEU A 80 -27.66 -5.47 38.08
CA LEU A 80 -28.47 -4.73 39.04
C LEU A 80 -28.17 -3.24 38.86
N GLY A 81 -29.21 -2.46 38.53
CA GLY A 81 -29.17 -1.02 38.36
C GLY A 81 -28.71 -0.26 39.60
N ASP A 82 -28.64 1.06 39.50
CA ASP A 82 -28.31 1.93 40.63
C ASP A 82 -29.37 1.88 41.75
N ASP A 83 -30.62 1.64 41.38
CA ASP A 83 -31.77 1.36 42.26
C ASP A 83 -31.81 -0.09 42.80
N GLY A 84 -30.90 -0.94 42.33
CA GLY A 84 -30.78 -2.36 42.66
C GLY A 84 -31.80 -3.26 41.98
N LEU A 85 -32.60 -2.75 41.04
CA LEU A 85 -33.48 -3.56 40.21
C LEU A 85 -32.69 -4.29 39.11
N MET A 86 -33.13 -5.51 38.82
CA MET A 86 -32.54 -6.34 37.77
C MET A 86 -32.90 -5.82 36.38
N ALA A 87 -31.88 -5.56 35.56
CA ALA A 87 -32.04 -5.26 34.15
C ALA A 87 -32.67 -6.46 33.41
N ARG A 88 -33.70 -6.21 32.60
CA ARG A 88 -34.42 -7.24 31.84
C ARG A 88 -35.17 -6.62 30.67
N THR A 89 -35.46 -7.42 29.64
CA THR A 89 -36.36 -6.96 28.59
C THR A 89 -37.81 -6.93 29.07
N SER A 90 -38.45 -5.76 29.01
CA SER A 90 -39.89 -5.58 29.22
C SER A 90 -40.59 -5.23 27.90
N GLY A 91 -41.06 -6.24 27.16
CA GLY A 91 -41.93 -6.06 25.98
C GLY A 91 -41.26 -6.13 24.60
N GLU A 92 -42.03 -5.78 23.57
CA GLU A 92 -41.65 -5.76 22.15
C GLU A 92 -40.93 -4.42 21.84
N TYR A 93 -39.60 -4.48 21.73
CA TYR A 93 -38.68 -3.36 21.45
C TYR A 93 -38.59 -2.25 22.49
N THR A 94 -37.41 -2.11 23.07
CA THR A 94 -36.84 -0.80 23.40
C THR A 94 -35.34 -0.99 23.66
N TRP A 95 -34.52 -0.33 22.86
CA TRP A 95 -33.09 -0.18 23.10
C TRP A 95 -32.94 0.65 24.36
N TYR A 96 -32.64 0.02 25.47
CA TYR A 96 -32.22 0.75 26.64
C TYR A 96 -30.72 0.97 26.60
N ASN A 97 -30.33 2.23 26.73
CA ASN A 97 -29.08 2.61 27.38
C ASN A 97 -29.25 2.34 28.89
N GLU A 98 -29.44 1.06 29.29
CA GLU A 98 -29.73 0.72 30.71
C GLU A 98 -28.50 0.43 31.54
N THR A 99 -27.32 0.57 30.97
CA THR A 99 -26.11 0.67 31.78
C THR A 99 -25.18 1.64 31.11
N GLY A 100 -25.17 2.88 31.57
CA GLY A 100 -24.09 3.85 31.33
C GLY A 100 -22.78 3.37 31.98
N ILE A 101 -22.33 2.19 31.58
CA ILE A 101 -21.07 1.56 31.94
C ILE A 101 -20.26 1.55 30.65
N ASP A 102 -19.31 2.48 30.57
CA ASP A 102 -18.27 2.52 29.54
C ASP A 102 -18.76 2.61 28.07
N GLU A 103 -19.95 3.19 27.81
CA GLU A 103 -20.54 3.36 26.46
C GLU A 103 -20.84 2.02 25.72
N LYS A 104 -20.99 0.91 26.45
CA LYS A 104 -21.23 -0.43 25.88
C LYS A 104 -22.67 -0.88 26.02
N TRP A 105 -23.19 -1.57 24.99
CA TRP A 105 -24.57 -2.06 24.99
C TRP A 105 -24.67 -3.57 25.24
N TYR A 106 -25.50 -3.95 26.21
CA TYR A 106 -25.78 -5.32 26.62
C TYR A 106 -27.25 -5.67 26.36
N ARG A 107 -27.56 -6.95 26.13
CA ARG A 107 -28.94 -7.44 26.02
C ARG A 107 -29.24 -8.45 27.11
N PHE A 108 -30.43 -8.35 27.69
CA PHE A 108 -30.94 -9.29 28.69
C PHE A 108 -32.19 -9.99 28.16
N SER A 109 -32.53 -11.15 28.70
CA SER A 109 -33.80 -11.82 28.41
C SER A 109 -34.93 -11.25 29.27
N SER A 110 -36.16 -11.73 29.06
CA SER A 110 -37.29 -11.42 29.96
C SER A 110 -37.09 -11.93 31.39
N SER A 111 -36.19 -12.91 31.59
CA SER A 111 -35.78 -13.39 32.92
C SER A 111 -34.63 -12.59 33.52
N GLY A 112 -34.14 -11.54 32.83
CA GLY A 112 -32.99 -10.73 33.22
C GLY A 112 -31.62 -11.38 32.99
N ALA A 113 -31.57 -12.58 32.39
CA ALA A 113 -30.29 -13.22 32.09
C ALA A 113 -29.64 -12.55 30.87
N MET A 114 -28.37 -12.22 30.96
CA MET A 114 -27.59 -11.64 29.86
C MET A 114 -27.57 -12.59 28.66
N VAL A 115 -27.81 -12.03 27.48
CA VAL A 115 -27.82 -12.72 26.19
C VAL A 115 -26.44 -12.61 25.56
N THR A 116 -25.94 -13.72 25.03
CA THR A 116 -24.68 -13.82 24.29
C THR A 116 -24.92 -14.54 22.96
N GLY A 117 -24.06 -14.31 21.98
CA GLY A 117 -24.11 -14.94 20.67
C GLY A 117 -25.02 -14.24 19.67
N TRP A 118 -25.45 -14.99 18.65
CA TRP A 118 -26.28 -14.49 17.55
C TRP A 118 -27.72 -14.23 18.00
N VAL A 119 -28.21 -13.05 17.66
CA VAL A 119 -29.56 -12.60 17.98
C VAL A 119 -30.23 -12.04 16.73
N GLU A 120 -31.39 -12.58 16.38
CA GLU A 120 -32.27 -11.98 15.39
C GLU A 120 -33.14 -10.90 16.04
N THR A 121 -33.27 -9.77 15.36
CA THR A 121 -33.91 -8.54 15.82
C THR A 121 -34.70 -7.98 14.64
N ASP A 122 -36.02 -7.84 14.76
CA ASP A 122 -36.82 -6.95 13.92
C ASP A 122 -36.34 -5.49 14.02
N TYR A 123 -36.19 -4.81 12.90
CA TYR A 123 -35.85 -3.39 12.87
C TYR A 123 -36.60 -2.75 11.71
N GLY A 124 -37.60 -1.91 12.02
CA GLY A 124 -38.45 -1.30 11.00
C GLY A 124 -39.27 -2.30 10.17
N GLY A 125 -39.52 -3.50 10.69
CA GLY A 125 -40.21 -4.59 9.99
C GLY A 125 -39.29 -5.59 9.28
N ASP A 126 -37.98 -5.34 9.26
CA ASP A 126 -36.99 -6.24 8.66
C ASP A 126 -36.22 -7.03 9.72
N LYS A 127 -36.00 -8.33 9.48
CA LYS A 127 -35.15 -9.16 10.34
C LYS A 127 -33.68 -8.83 10.13
N ARG A 128 -32.99 -8.44 11.21
CA ARG A 128 -31.56 -8.14 11.23
C ARG A 128 -30.87 -8.95 12.32
N TRP A 129 -29.58 -9.20 12.16
CA TRP A 129 -28.81 -10.02 13.09
C TRP A 129 -27.79 -9.15 13.83
N MET A 130 -27.60 -9.42 15.11
CA MET A 130 -26.54 -8.85 15.94
C MET A 130 -25.76 -9.98 16.61
N TYR A 131 -24.56 -9.69 17.07
CA TYR A 131 -23.76 -10.62 17.86
C TYR A 131 -23.34 -10.00 19.18
N TYR A 132 -23.62 -10.70 20.27
CA TYR A 132 -23.23 -10.31 21.63
C TYR A 132 -22.04 -11.14 22.08
N ASP A 133 -20.94 -10.49 22.46
CA ASP A 133 -19.73 -11.18 22.92
C ASP A 133 -20.05 -12.02 24.17
N PRO A 134 -19.34 -13.14 24.42
CA PRO A 134 -19.45 -13.86 25.69
C PRO A 134 -19.23 -12.98 26.94
N HIS A 135 -18.46 -11.89 26.83
CA HIS A 135 -18.24 -10.89 27.89
C HIS A 135 -19.29 -9.76 27.87
N GLY A 136 -20.31 -9.90 27.03
CA GLY A 136 -21.59 -9.20 27.10
C GLY A 136 -21.84 -8.06 26.09
N PRO A 137 -20.89 -7.18 25.71
CA PRO A 137 -21.23 -6.11 24.79
C PRO A 137 -21.50 -6.65 23.39
N HIS A 138 -22.42 -6.01 22.67
CA HIS A 138 -22.61 -6.32 21.27
C HIS A 138 -21.42 -5.84 20.42
N VAL A 139 -21.24 -6.51 19.28
CA VAL A 139 -20.23 -6.19 18.28
C VAL A 139 -20.80 -5.13 17.33
N GLU A 140 -20.06 -4.03 17.15
CA GLU A 140 -20.40 -2.93 16.25
C GLU A 140 -19.13 -2.35 15.61
N SER A 141 -19.29 -1.68 14.47
CA SER A 141 -18.23 -0.96 13.76
C SER A 141 -16.96 -1.77 13.52
N GLU A 142 -17.06 -3.07 13.23
CA GLU A 142 -15.88 -3.90 12.98
C GLU A 142 -16.16 -5.16 12.15
N ALA A 143 -15.08 -5.77 11.69
CA ALA A 143 -15.07 -7.14 11.21
C ALA A 143 -14.65 -8.12 12.32
N ARG A 144 -15.44 -9.17 12.56
CA ARG A 144 -15.23 -10.12 13.65
C ARG A 144 -15.22 -11.57 13.15
N TYR A 145 -14.24 -12.36 13.59
CA TYR A 145 -14.16 -13.79 13.30
C TYR A 145 -14.97 -14.57 14.35
N ILE A 146 -16.04 -15.23 13.91
CA ILE A 146 -17.00 -15.93 14.78
C ILE A 146 -17.22 -17.33 14.21
N ASN A 147 -16.95 -18.37 15.00
CA ASN A 147 -17.25 -19.77 14.67
C ASN A 147 -16.79 -20.20 13.27
N GLY A 148 -15.58 -19.81 12.86
CA GLY A 148 -14.99 -20.26 11.60
C GLY A 148 -15.15 -19.30 10.42
N ALA A 149 -15.86 -18.18 10.57
CA ALA A 149 -16.07 -17.21 9.48
C ALA A 149 -15.95 -15.76 9.95
N TRP A 150 -15.59 -14.87 9.02
CA TRP A 150 -15.61 -13.43 9.25
C TRP A 150 -17.00 -12.87 8.98
N TYR A 151 -17.43 -11.95 9.83
CA TYR A 151 -18.66 -11.17 9.73
C TYR A 151 -18.33 -9.70 9.88
N VAL A 152 -19.15 -8.82 9.31
CA VAL A 152 -18.97 -7.37 9.43
C VAL A 152 -20.22 -6.77 10.04
N PHE A 153 -20.06 -5.85 10.98
CA PHE A 153 -21.14 -5.19 11.69
C PHE A 153 -21.08 -3.68 11.44
N ASP A 154 -22.24 -3.06 11.21
CA ASP A 154 -22.33 -1.61 11.04
C ASP A 154 -22.20 -0.85 12.37
N ASP A 155 -22.31 0.47 12.31
CA ASP A 155 -22.23 1.39 13.45
C ASP A 155 -23.39 1.26 14.45
N GLN A 156 -24.41 0.48 14.10
CA GLN A 156 -25.52 0.15 14.98
C GLN A 156 -25.46 -1.33 15.43
N GLY A 157 -24.37 -2.03 15.10
CA GLY A 157 -24.15 -3.41 15.50
C GLY A 157 -24.92 -4.46 14.71
N PHE A 158 -25.53 -4.09 13.58
CA PHE A 158 -26.20 -5.04 12.71
C PHE A 158 -25.21 -5.67 11.74
N MET A 159 -25.31 -6.99 11.63
CA MET A 159 -24.53 -7.79 10.70
C MET A 159 -24.89 -7.42 9.25
N ILE A 160 -23.86 -7.10 8.47
CA ILE A 160 -23.97 -6.87 7.04
C ILE A 160 -24.04 -8.20 6.29
N ALA A 161 -24.99 -8.30 5.36
CA ALA A 161 -25.18 -9.47 4.50
C ALA A 161 -25.44 -9.10 3.03
N ASP A 162 -25.11 -10.04 2.15
CA ASP A 162 -25.36 -10.04 0.70
C ASP A 162 -24.86 -8.80 -0.07
N ARG A 163 -23.84 -8.12 0.45
CA ARG A 163 -23.26 -6.93 -0.20
C ARG A 163 -21.75 -6.87 0.00
N THR A 164 -21.11 -6.00 -0.76
CA THR A 164 -19.76 -5.55 -0.43
C THR A 164 -19.87 -4.41 0.58
N TYR A 165 -19.03 -4.42 1.61
CA TYR A 165 -19.02 -3.40 2.65
C TYR A 165 -17.60 -3.00 3.01
N SER A 166 -17.40 -1.70 3.22
CA SER A 166 -16.10 -1.11 3.54
C SER A 166 -16.04 -0.73 5.01
N ILE A 167 -15.01 -1.16 5.71
CA ILE A 167 -14.73 -0.80 7.11
C ILE A 167 -13.22 -0.87 7.37
N ASP A 168 -12.69 0.10 8.11
CA ASP A 168 -11.24 0.22 8.42
C ASP A 168 -10.33 0.11 7.18
N ASP A 169 -10.66 0.84 6.11
CA ASP A 169 -9.96 0.81 4.80
C ASP A 169 -9.90 -0.58 4.13
N LYS A 170 -10.67 -1.55 4.62
CA LYS A 170 -10.81 -2.89 4.05
C LYS A 170 -12.20 -3.07 3.46
N GLU A 171 -12.29 -3.86 2.41
CA GLU A 171 -13.56 -4.25 1.78
C GLU A 171 -13.81 -5.74 1.96
N TYR A 172 -15.04 -6.08 2.29
CA TYR A 172 -15.49 -7.46 2.49
C TYR A 172 -16.66 -7.72 1.56
N ARG A 173 -16.67 -8.87 0.86
CA ARG A 173 -17.85 -9.36 0.14
C ARG A 173 -18.56 -10.38 1.02
N LEU A 174 -19.78 -10.08 1.44
CA LEU A 174 -20.56 -10.90 2.37
C LEU A 174 -21.61 -11.72 1.62
N THR A 175 -21.78 -12.98 2.02
CA THR A 175 -22.87 -13.86 1.56
C THR A 175 -24.20 -13.45 2.20
N ALA A 176 -25.32 -14.04 1.74
CA ALA A 176 -26.62 -13.87 2.38
C ALA A 176 -26.66 -14.30 3.86
N SER A 177 -25.75 -15.18 4.28
CA SER A 177 -25.59 -15.57 5.70
C SER A 177 -24.70 -14.62 6.52
N GLY A 178 -24.22 -13.53 5.92
CA GLY A 178 -23.30 -12.57 6.55
C GLY A 178 -21.83 -13.02 6.57
N LYS A 179 -21.52 -14.27 6.24
CA LYS A 179 -20.14 -14.76 6.15
C LYS A 179 -19.40 -14.07 5.01
N ALA A 180 -18.20 -13.57 5.27
CA ALA A 180 -17.31 -13.04 4.25
C ALA A 180 -16.77 -14.16 3.34
N HIS A 181 -16.63 -13.87 2.04
CA HIS A 181 -15.92 -14.73 1.11
C HIS A 181 -14.44 -14.85 1.51
N ILE A 182 -13.85 -16.02 1.27
CA ILE A 182 -12.42 -16.30 1.42
C ILE A 182 -11.92 -16.92 0.11
N GLY A 183 -10.79 -16.44 -0.37
CA GLY A 183 -10.20 -16.85 -1.64
C GLY A 183 -10.89 -16.22 -2.85
N TRP A 184 -10.91 -16.96 -3.96
CA TRP A 184 -11.41 -16.49 -5.25
C TRP A 184 -12.93 -16.26 -5.25
N TYR A 185 -13.35 -15.12 -5.81
CA TYR A 185 -14.75 -14.77 -6.00
C TYR A 185 -14.95 -14.17 -7.39
N TYR A 186 -15.99 -14.59 -8.11
CA TYR A 186 -16.38 -14.04 -9.41
C TYR A 186 -17.76 -13.41 -9.28
N ASP A 187 -17.88 -12.13 -9.63
CA ASP A 187 -19.14 -11.39 -9.50
C ASP A 187 -20.05 -11.46 -10.74
N GLY A 188 -19.64 -12.23 -11.77
CA GLY A 188 -20.30 -12.29 -13.07
C GLY A 188 -19.56 -11.50 -14.16
N SER A 189 -18.65 -10.60 -13.79
CA SER A 189 -17.84 -9.79 -14.72
C SER A 189 -16.33 -9.84 -14.43
N TYR A 190 -15.94 -9.80 -13.16
CA TYR A 190 -14.54 -9.74 -12.73
C TYR A 190 -14.25 -10.75 -11.63
N TRP A 191 -12.99 -11.20 -11.59
CA TRP A 191 -12.45 -12.00 -10.50
C TRP A 191 -11.87 -11.12 -9.40
N TYR A 192 -12.08 -11.54 -8.17
CA TYR A 192 -11.60 -10.93 -6.94
C TYR A 192 -10.93 -12.00 -6.09
N TYR A 193 -10.16 -11.58 -5.10
CA TYR A 193 -9.60 -12.49 -4.11
C TYR A 193 -9.69 -11.88 -2.72
N HIS A 194 -10.20 -12.67 -1.79
CA HIS A 194 -10.33 -12.33 -0.39
C HIS A 194 -9.30 -13.09 0.43
N GLY A 195 -8.57 -12.39 1.29
CA GLY A 195 -7.59 -12.98 2.20
C GLY A 195 -8.22 -13.92 3.21
N SER A 196 -7.38 -14.61 4.00
CA SER A 196 -7.85 -15.42 5.14
C SER A 196 -8.53 -14.59 6.24
N ASP A 197 -8.32 -13.28 6.24
CA ASP A 197 -9.01 -12.31 7.09
C ASP A 197 -10.35 -11.82 6.50
N GLY A 198 -10.80 -12.36 5.35
CA GLY A 198 -12.03 -11.92 4.66
C GLY A 198 -11.86 -10.66 3.81
N ALA A 199 -10.78 -9.92 4.01
CA ALA A 199 -10.55 -8.66 3.33
C ALA A 199 -10.17 -8.87 1.86
N MET A 200 -10.78 -8.10 0.98
CA MET A 200 -10.52 -8.11 -0.45
C MET A 200 -9.12 -7.56 -0.76
N TYR A 201 -8.39 -8.24 -1.63
CA TYR A 201 -7.08 -7.79 -2.09
C TYR A 201 -7.25 -6.61 -3.04
N LYS A 202 -6.69 -5.46 -2.67
CA LYS A 202 -6.65 -4.23 -3.49
C LYS A 202 -5.20 -3.76 -3.64
N VAL A 203 -4.79 -3.42 -4.86
CA VAL A 203 -3.39 -3.02 -5.20
C VAL A 203 -2.37 -4.03 -4.67
N LYS A 204 -2.62 -5.32 -4.92
CA LYS A 204 -1.91 -6.42 -4.22
C LYS A 204 -1.60 -7.58 -5.16
N TRP A 205 -0.43 -8.18 -4.96
CA TRP A 205 -0.01 -9.41 -5.61
C TRP A 205 -0.49 -10.63 -4.82
N LEU A 206 -0.85 -11.68 -5.54
CA LEU A 206 -1.12 -13.02 -5.01
C LEU A 206 -0.19 -14.02 -5.70
N SER A 207 0.54 -14.81 -4.92
CA SER A 207 1.23 -16.00 -5.42
C SER A 207 0.45 -17.23 -4.99
N GLN A 208 0.05 -18.06 -5.95
CA GLN A 208 -0.65 -19.31 -5.67
C GLN A 208 -0.29 -20.34 -6.73
N ASN A 209 0.09 -21.55 -6.29
CA ASN A 209 0.43 -22.68 -7.17
C ASN A 209 1.49 -22.34 -8.24
N GLY A 210 2.51 -21.55 -7.86
CA GLY A 210 3.59 -21.13 -8.77
C GLY A 210 3.19 -20.06 -9.79
N LYS A 211 1.96 -19.55 -9.75
CA LYS A 211 1.48 -18.44 -10.59
C LYS A 211 1.34 -17.17 -9.76
N TRP A 212 1.47 -16.03 -10.43
CA TRP A 212 1.27 -14.72 -9.84
C TRP A 212 0.06 -14.04 -10.45
N TYR A 213 -0.75 -13.40 -9.62
CA TYR A 213 -1.92 -12.63 -10.00
C TYR A 213 -1.83 -11.24 -9.38
N TYR A 214 -2.49 -10.26 -9.98
CA TYR A 214 -2.53 -8.90 -9.43
C TYR A 214 -3.96 -8.36 -9.39
N PHE A 215 -4.29 -7.70 -8.28
CA PHE A 215 -5.57 -7.06 -8.05
C PHE A 215 -5.39 -5.54 -8.05
N GLN A 216 -6.22 -4.84 -8.83
CA GLN A 216 -6.16 -3.39 -9.01
C GLN A 216 -6.76 -2.64 -7.81
N HIS A 217 -6.90 -1.32 -7.92
CA HIS A 217 -7.42 -0.50 -6.84
C HIS A 217 -8.86 -0.89 -6.46
N GLU A 218 -9.69 -1.28 -7.42
CA GLU A 218 -11.07 -1.73 -7.21
C GLU A 218 -11.15 -3.21 -6.78
N GLY A 219 -10.01 -3.87 -6.55
CA GLY A 219 -9.93 -5.30 -6.21
C GLY A 219 -10.11 -6.26 -7.38
N ARG A 220 -10.31 -5.75 -8.60
CA ARG A 220 -10.44 -6.57 -9.81
C ARG A 220 -9.11 -7.20 -10.19
N MET A 221 -9.10 -8.49 -10.48
CA MET A 221 -7.95 -9.20 -11.03
C MET A 221 -7.65 -8.69 -12.44
N VAL A 222 -6.37 -8.47 -12.74
CA VAL A 222 -5.91 -8.17 -14.10
C VAL A 222 -5.88 -9.45 -14.92
N ALA A 223 -6.53 -9.47 -16.08
CA ALA A 223 -6.47 -10.56 -17.07
C ALA A 223 -6.49 -10.00 -18.49
N ASN A 224 -5.80 -10.68 -19.43
CA ASN A 224 -5.61 -10.23 -20.81
C ASN A 224 -5.14 -8.78 -20.93
N ASN A 225 -4.33 -8.33 -19.97
CA ASN A 225 -3.91 -6.95 -19.87
C ASN A 225 -2.59 -6.87 -19.11
N TRP A 226 -2.14 -5.66 -18.84
CA TRP A 226 -0.88 -5.39 -18.17
C TRP A 226 -1.05 -4.30 -17.12
N ILE A 227 -0.09 -4.24 -16.20
CA ILE A 227 0.06 -3.14 -15.25
C ILE A 227 1.46 -2.58 -15.33
N VAL A 228 1.64 -1.35 -14.85
CA VAL A 228 2.96 -0.77 -14.57
C VAL A 228 3.11 -0.57 -13.06
N ARG A 229 4.20 -1.10 -12.51
CA ARG A 229 4.56 -1.00 -11.09
C ARG A 229 6.07 -0.75 -11.00
N ASN A 230 6.47 0.28 -10.26
CA ASN A 230 7.89 0.65 -10.09
C ASN A 230 8.62 0.79 -11.45
N ALA A 231 8.00 1.52 -12.38
CA ALA A 231 8.47 1.72 -13.75
C ALA A 231 8.61 0.45 -14.63
N LYS A 232 8.19 -0.72 -14.15
CA LYS A 232 8.20 -1.98 -14.91
C LYS A 232 6.79 -2.41 -15.28
N ARG A 233 6.64 -2.94 -16.49
CA ARG A 233 5.39 -3.52 -16.99
C ARG A 233 5.34 -5.01 -16.67
N TYR A 234 4.15 -5.49 -16.32
CA TYR A 234 3.85 -6.90 -16.06
C TYR A 234 2.61 -7.29 -16.85
N GLN A 235 2.65 -8.39 -17.57
CA GLN A 235 1.55 -8.82 -18.43
C GLN A 235 0.87 -10.07 -17.89
N PHE A 236 -0.45 -10.14 -18.07
CA PHE A 236 -1.26 -11.23 -17.57
C PHE A 236 -2.01 -11.90 -18.72
N ASP A 237 -2.05 -13.22 -18.71
CA ASP A 237 -2.77 -14.02 -19.68
C ASP A 237 -4.29 -13.98 -19.45
N ALA A 238 -5.05 -14.74 -20.25
CA ALA A 238 -6.51 -14.83 -20.15
C ALA A 238 -7.02 -15.40 -18.82
N THR A 239 -6.18 -16.14 -18.10
CA THR A 239 -6.49 -16.68 -16.77
C THR A 239 -6.13 -15.69 -15.66
N GLY A 240 -5.54 -14.54 -16.00
CA GLY A 240 -5.02 -13.54 -15.07
C GLY A 240 -3.67 -13.90 -14.47
N ALA A 241 -3.02 -14.97 -14.95
CA ALA A 241 -1.70 -15.33 -14.48
C ALA A 241 -0.63 -14.47 -15.16
N LEU A 242 0.35 -14.00 -14.38
CA LEU A 242 1.51 -13.26 -14.85
C LEU A 242 2.28 -14.11 -15.86
N ILE A 243 2.51 -13.55 -17.04
CA ILE A 243 3.33 -14.13 -18.09
C ILE A 243 4.81 -13.95 -17.71
N THR A 244 5.37 -14.98 -17.11
CA THR A 244 6.79 -15.10 -16.78
C THR A 244 7.61 -15.61 -17.98
N GLY A 245 8.94 -15.60 -17.86
CA GLY A 245 9.85 -16.07 -18.89
C GLY A 245 10.39 -14.96 -19.77
N ALA A 246 11.69 -15.08 -20.08
CA ALA A 246 12.42 -14.06 -20.81
C ALA A 246 11.99 -14.02 -22.27
N ARG A 247 11.55 -12.85 -22.75
CA ARG A 247 11.00 -12.73 -24.11
C ARG A 247 11.07 -11.30 -24.65
N TRP A 248 11.22 -11.21 -25.96
CA TRP A 248 10.95 -9.99 -26.72
C TRP A 248 9.45 -9.85 -26.97
N GLU A 249 8.97 -8.62 -26.94
CA GLU A 249 7.62 -8.25 -27.34
C GLU A 249 7.69 -7.05 -28.29
N GLN A 250 6.87 -7.09 -29.33
CA GLN A 250 6.62 -5.96 -30.20
C GLN A 250 5.13 -5.58 -30.14
N ASP A 251 4.87 -4.30 -29.95
CA ASP A 251 3.53 -3.70 -29.96
C ASP A 251 3.58 -2.45 -30.85
N GLY A 252 3.04 -2.56 -32.06
CA GLY A 252 3.25 -1.55 -33.10
C GLY A 252 4.73 -1.35 -33.43
N SER A 253 5.23 -0.12 -33.22
CA SER A 253 6.65 0.23 -33.42
C SER A 253 7.51 0.06 -32.16
N GLU A 254 6.89 -0.20 -31.02
CA GLU A 254 7.57 -0.31 -29.74
C GLU A 254 8.03 -1.73 -29.45
N TRP A 255 9.28 -1.84 -29.01
CA TRP A 255 9.88 -3.09 -28.59
C TRP A 255 10.10 -3.10 -27.09
N ARG A 256 9.86 -4.24 -26.47
CA ARG A 256 10.05 -4.48 -25.05
C ARG A 256 10.75 -5.81 -24.85
N TYR A 257 11.41 -5.95 -23.71
CA TYR A 257 11.95 -7.22 -23.25
C TYR A 257 11.51 -7.47 -21.83
N TYR A 258 10.99 -8.66 -21.57
CA TYR A 258 10.63 -9.11 -20.23
C TYR A 258 11.70 -10.08 -19.72
N GLY A 259 12.04 -9.95 -18.45
CA GLY A 259 12.92 -10.88 -17.76
C GLY A 259 12.23 -12.21 -17.44
N ALA A 260 12.99 -13.15 -16.88
CA ALA A 260 12.45 -14.45 -16.45
C ALA A 260 11.35 -14.32 -15.39
N ASP A 261 11.40 -13.26 -14.57
CA ASP A 261 10.40 -12.90 -13.56
C ASP A 261 9.12 -12.30 -14.13
N GLY A 262 9.04 -12.08 -15.46
CA GLY A 262 7.90 -11.47 -16.13
C GLY A 262 7.86 -9.95 -16.03
N ALA A 263 8.86 -9.31 -15.42
CA ALA A 263 8.97 -7.86 -15.34
C ALA A 263 9.65 -7.31 -16.61
N SER A 264 9.13 -6.22 -17.16
CA SER A 264 9.78 -5.56 -18.30
C SER A 264 11.10 -4.92 -17.88
N TYR A 265 12.06 -4.92 -18.79
CA TYR A 265 13.25 -4.09 -18.68
C TYR A 265 12.82 -2.63 -18.78
N SER A 266 13.39 -1.83 -17.88
CA SER A 266 13.07 -0.42 -17.71
C SER A 266 14.24 0.29 -17.06
N ARG A 267 14.67 1.39 -17.66
CA ARG A 267 15.86 2.19 -17.31
C ARG A 267 17.09 1.32 -17.08
N GLN A 268 17.34 0.38 -18.00
CA GLN A 268 18.44 -0.57 -17.86
C GLN A 268 18.92 -1.11 -19.20
N TRP A 269 20.17 -1.57 -19.19
CA TRP A 269 20.83 -2.22 -20.30
C TRP A 269 20.46 -3.71 -20.39
N LEU A 270 20.42 -4.24 -21.61
CA LEU A 270 20.32 -5.66 -21.92
C LEU A 270 21.44 -6.05 -22.88
N TYR A 271 22.23 -7.06 -22.53
CA TYR A 271 23.12 -7.73 -23.48
C TYR A 271 22.44 -8.97 -24.04
N TYR A 272 22.20 -8.99 -25.34
CA TYR A 272 21.48 -10.07 -26.01
C TYR A 272 22.06 -10.32 -27.40
N GLY A 273 22.37 -11.58 -27.72
CA GLY A 273 22.86 -11.96 -29.05
C GLY A 273 24.13 -11.23 -29.49
N GLY A 274 25.03 -10.92 -28.55
CA GLY A 274 26.29 -10.21 -28.84
C GLY A 274 26.16 -8.68 -28.91
N LYS A 275 24.98 -8.12 -28.66
CA LYS A 275 24.68 -6.69 -28.81
C LYS A 275 24.10 -6.11 -27.53
N TRP A 276 24.30 -4.81 -27.34
CA TRP A 276 23.72 -4.05 -26.23
C TRP A 276 22.46 -3.32 -26.68
N TYR A 277 21.44 -3.34 -25.84
CA TYR A 277 20.17 -2.65 -25.99
C TYR A 277 19.91 -1.87 -24.69
N TYR A 278 19.10 -0.82 -24.78
CA TYR A 278 18.64 -0.10 -23.60
C TYR A 278 17.14 0.10 -23.64
N PHE A 279 16.49 0.01 -22.48
CA PHE A 279 15.06 0.22 -22.33
C PHE A 279 14.80 1.43 -21.45
N PHE A 280 14.01 2.40 -21.94
CA PHE A 280 13.66 3.61 -21.21
C PHE A 280 12.32 3.47 -20.48
N SER A 281 12.13 4.32 -19.48
CA SER A 281 10.84 4.62 -18.89
C SER A 281 10.75 6.12 -18.68
N ASN A 282 10.35 6.84 -19.70
CA ASN A 282 10.34 8.31 -19.73
C ASN A 282 8.93 8.81 -20.06
N TYR A 283 8.51 9.88 -19.41
CA TYR A 283 7.26 10.56 -19.76
C TYR A 283 7.44 11.26 -21.11
N ASP A 284 6.60 10.93 -22.08
CA ASP A 284 6.52 11.62 -23.36
C ASP A 284 5.50 12.75 -23.21
N GLU A 285 5.99 13.99 -23.19
CA GLU A 285 5.15 15.19 -23.02
C GLU A 285 4.21 15.40 -24.21
N ASP A 286 4.64 15.08 -25.43
CA ASP A 286 3.84 15.24 -26.65
C ASP A 286 2.65 14.28 -26.69
N ARG A 287 2.83 13.08 -26.13
CA ARG A 287 1.81 12.02 -26.12
C ARG A 287 1.05 11.89 -24.80
N GLY A 288 1.54 12.51 -23.73
CA GLY A 288 0.89 12.52 -22.41
C GLY A 288 0.95 11.19 -21.65
N TYR A 289 1.90 10.29 -21.97
CA TYR A 289 2.08 9.02 -21.23
C TYR A 289 3.54 8.57 -21.15
N THR A 290 3.84 7.66 -20.20
CA THR A 290 5.20 7.12 -20.02
C THR A 290 5.48 6.00 -21.01
N HIS A 291 6.56 6.14 -21.76
CA HIS A 291 7.04 5.15 -22.72
C HIS A 291 7.87 4.09 -22.02
N HIS A 292 7.46 2.82 -22.11
CA HIS A 292 8.25 1.68 -21.63
C HIS A 292 8.78 0.90 -22.83
N ARG A 293 9.78 1.44 -23.54
CA ARG A 293 10.26 0.88 -24.83
C ARG A 293 11.78 0.82 -24.93
N MET A 294 12.24 -0.01 -25.85
CA MET A 294 13.61 -0.09 -26.30
C MET A 294 14.03 1.18 -27.05
N ALA A 295 15.27 1.60 -26.85
CA ALA A 295 15.97 2.58 -27.65
C ALA A 295 16.06 2.13 -29.12
N ARG A 296 15.68 2.98 -30.07
CA ARG A 296 15.76 2.61 -31.49
C ARG A 296 15.81 3.83 -32.40
N ASN A 297 16.81 3.84 -33.28
CA ASN A 297 17.05 4.90 -34.26
C ASN A 297 17.13 6.30 -33.64
N GLU A 298 17.86 6.41 -32.53
CA GLU A 298 17.91 7.63 -31.72
C GLU A 298 19.21 7.71 -30.92
N LEU A 299 19.60 8.96 -30.62
CA LEU A 299 20.67 9.29 -29.69
C LEU A 299 20.04 9.46 -28.29
N VAL A 300 20.62 8.83 -27.26
CA VAL A 300 20.08 8.91 -25.91
C VAL A 300 21.16 9.10 -24.87
N GLU A 301 20.88 9.98 -23.91
CA GLU A 301 21.71 10.21 -22.73
C GLU A 301 21.36 9.21 -21.63
N ILE A 302 22.37 8.50 -21.14
CA ILE A 302 22.28 7.53 -20.06
C ILE A 302 23.46 7.82 -19.12
N ASP A 303 23.16 8.17 -17.86
CA ASP A 303 24.14 8.48 -16.83
C ASP A 303 25.21 9.51 -17.27
N GLY A 304 24.77 10.59 -17.94
CA GLY A 304 25.64 11.68 -18.40
C GLY A 304 26.46 11.37 -19.65
N LYS A 305 26.18 10.26 -20.34
CA LYS A 305 26.86 9.85 -21.57
C LYS A 305 25.86 9.61 -22.67
N TRP A 306 26.24 9.98 -23.89
CA TRP A 306 25.39 9.81 -25.07
C TRP A 306 25.73 8.51 -25.80
N TYR A 307 24.68 7.80 -26.23
CA TYR A 307 24.74 6.54 -26.96
C TYR A 307 23.80 6.61 -28.16
N TYR A 308 24.15 5.95 -29.26
CA TYR A 308 23.23 5.82 -30.40
C TYR A 308 22.79 4.38 -30.57
N PHE A 309 21.51 4.18 -30.81
CA PHE A 309 20.90 2.89 -31.08
C PHE A 309 20.38 2.84 -32.51
N ASP A 310 20.75 1.79 -33.25
CA ASP A 310 20.39 1.66 -34.66
C ASP A 310 18.91 1.27 -34.88
N GLN A 311 18.54 1.01 -36.14
CA GLN A 311 17.19 0.57 -36.53
C GLN A 311 16.80 -0.80 -35.93
N SER A 312 17.75 -1.61 -35.45
CA SER A 312 17.45 -2.83 -34.69
C SER A 312 17.38 -2.57 -33.18
N GLY A 313 17.71 -1.36 -32.74
CA GLY A 313 17.88 -0.99 -31.33
C GLY A 313 19.23 -1.38 -30.74
N ALA A 314 20.16 -1.87 -31.56
CA ALA A 314 21.49 -2.22 -31.09
C ALA A 314 22.33 -0.95 -30.92
N MET A 315 23.00 -0.85 -29.77
CA MET A 315 23.94 0.21 -29.47
C MET A 315 25.13 0.16 -30.42
N LEU A 316 25.47 1.30 -31.02
CA LEU A 316 26.69 1.43 -31.81
C LEU A 316 27.92 1.42 -30.89
N SER A 317 29.00 0.80 -31.35
CA SER A 317 30.31 0.84 -30.70
C SER A 317 31.43 0.69 -31.73
N ASN A 318 32.59 1.28 -31.43
CA ASN A 318 33.79 1.32 -32.26
C ASN A 318 33.54 1.76 -33.72
N ARG A 319 32.75 2.82 -33.91
CA ARG A 319 32.39 3.29 -35.27
C ARG A 319 31.96 4.74 -35.34
N TRP A 320 32.16 5.32 -36.52
CA TRP A 320 31.56 6.57 -36.95
C TRP A 320 30.07 6.38 -37.26
N HIS A 321 29.28 7.41 -36.96
CA HIS A 321 27.88 7.50 -37.37
C HIS A 321 27.48 8.97 -37.57
N GLN A 322 26.73 9.22 -38.63
CA GLN A 322 26.24 10.53 -38.99
C GLN A 322 24.88 10.75 -38.34
N LEU A 323 24.74 11.82 -37.57
CA LEU A 323 23.47 12.27 -37.03
C LEU A 323 22.90 13.36 -37.94
N GLY A 324 21.59 13.39 -38.12
CA GLY A 324 20.94 14.39 -38.98
C GLY A 324 21.14 14.20 -40.49
N ASN A 325 20.80 15.24 -41.25
CA ASN A 325 20.83 15.25 -42.72
C ASN A 325 22.00 16.08 -43.30
N SER A 326 22.73 16.80 -42.45
CA SER A 326 23.91 17.59 -42.85
C SER A 326 25.08 16.65 -43.10
N ALA A 327 25.82 16.85 -44.19
CA ALA A 327 26.98 16.03 -44.56
C ALA A 327 28.07 15.95 -43.46
N ASP A 328 28.04 16.91 -42.54
CA ASP A 328 29.14 17.21 -41.60
C ASP A 328 28.81 16.86 -40.14
N GLU A 329 27.64 16.28 -39.84
CA GLU A 329 27.24 15.95 -38.46
C GLU A 329 27.68 14.54 -38.04
N TRP A 330 29.01 14.31 -38.02
CA TRP A 330 29.58 13.02 -37.62
C TRP A 330 29.96 12.97 -36.16
N ARG A 331 29.71 11.82 -35.53
CA ARG A 331 30.21 11.46 -34.19
C ARG A 331 30.86 10.08 -34.24
N TYR A 332 31.79 9.84 -33.32
CA TYR A 332 32.40 8.52 -33.13
C TYR A 332 31.89 7.90 -31.83
N PHE A 333 31.48 6.64 -31.88
CA PHE A 333 31.04 5.87 -30.71
C PHE A 333 32.16 4.91 -30.32
N GLY A 334 32.72 5.09 -29.12
CA GLY A 334 33.88 4.32 -28.64
C GLY A 334 33.56 2.86 -28.32
N ALA A 335 34.51 2.16 -27.71
CA ALA A 335 34.35 0.75 -27.34
C ALA A 335 33.22 0.49 -26.33
N SER A 336 32.98 1.46 -25.44
CA SER A 336 31.85 1.43 -24.51
C SER A 336 30.52 1.80 -25.16
N GLY A 337 30.53 2.23 -26.43
CA GLY A 337 29.39 2.78 -27.15
C GLY A 337 29.05 4.22 -26.80
N ALA A 338 29.74 4.85 -25.84
CA ALA A 338 29.55 6.27 -25.57
C ALA A 338 30.14 7.12 -26.72
N VAL A 339 29.53 8.27 -26.99
CA VAL A 339 30.10 9.28 -27.89
C VAL A 339 31.50 9.67 -27.39
N HIS A 340 32.48 9.58 -28.28
CA HIS A 340 33.87 9.93 -28.03
C HIS A 340 34.03 11.45 -28.01
N SER A 341 34.87 11.95 -27.10
CA SER A 341 35.08 13.37 -26.88
C SER A 341 36.57 13.71 -27.02
N GLY A 342 36.89 14.78 -27.74
CA GLY A 342 38.27 15.23 -28.00
C GLY A 342 38.98 14.42 -29.10
N TRP A 343 40.31 14.31 -28.97
CA TRP A 343 41.19 13.69 -29.98
C TRP A 343 40.96 12.19 -30.13
N LEU A 344 40.80 11.74 -31.37
CA LEU A 344 40.60 10.33 -31.74
C LEU A 344 41.63 9.92 -32.80
N LEU A 345 42.34 8.82 -32.57
CA LEU A 345 43.15 8.14 -33.57
C LEU A 345 42.35 6.98 -34.16
N ASP A 346 41.92 7.09 -35.41
CA ASP A 346 41.23 6.03 -36.13
C ASP A 346 41.99 5.71 -37.42
N LYS A 347 42.35 4.44 -37.60
CA LYS A 347 43.06 3.93 -38.80
C LYS A 347 44.28 4.76 -39.22
N GLY A 348 45.05 5.26 -38.24
CA GLY A 348 46.28 6.03 -38.48
C GLY A 348 46.07 7.52 -38.78
N LYS A 349 44.84 8.02 -38.70
CA LYS A 349 44.51 9.45 -38.85
C LYS A 349 43.94 10.00 -37.55
N TRP A 350 44.29 11.25 -37.26
CA TRP A 350 43.76 11.98 -36.11
C TRP A 350 42.52 12.77 -36.50
N TYR A 351 41.54 12.74 -35.62
CA TYR A 351 40.28 13.48 -35.70
C TYR A 351 40.05 14.20 -34.37
N TYR A 352 39.20 15.23 -34.38
CA TYR A 352 38.79 15.91 -33.16
C TYR A 352 37.26 16.00 -33.10
N LEU A 353 36.70 15.46 -32.02
CA LEU A 353 35.28 15.49 -31.70
C LEU A 353 35.08 16.62 -30.69
N ASP A 354 34.56 17.77 -31.12
CA ASP A 354 34.59 18.99 -30.33
C ASP A 354 33.58 18.95 -29.17
N PRO A 355 34.03 18.89 -27.90
CA PRO A 355 33.14 18.85 -26.76
C PRO A 355 32.29 20.13 -26.60
N ALA A 356 32.74 21.26 -27.16
CA ALA A 356 31.98 22.51 -27.15
C ALA A 356 30.83 22.53 -28.18
N ASP A 357 30.84 21.58 -29.12
CA ASP A 357 29.88 21.46 -30.21
C ASP A 357 29.28 20.05 -30.21
N GLU A 358 28.82 19.62 -29.04
CA GLU A 358 28.15 18.33 -28.82
C GLU A 358 28.92 17.11 -29.35
N ASN A 359 30.25 17.16 -29.27
CA ASN A 359 31.19 16.17 -29.80
C ASN A 359 31.03 15.91 -31.31
N ARG A 360 30.61 16.92 -32.07
CA ARG A 360 30.63 16.88 -33.54
C ARG A 360 32.07 16.83 -34.04
N MET A 361 32.32 16.02 -35.06
CA MET A 361 33.60 15.96 -35.73
C MET A 361 33.90 17.29 -36.41
N VAL A 362 35.07 17.85 -36.16
CA VAL A 362 35.57 19.01 -36.88
C VAL A 362 35.98 18.60 -38.30
N ASN A 363 35.48 19.31 -39.30
CA ASN A 363 35.93 19.21 -40.69
C ASN A 363 35.96 20.60 -41.37
N LEU A 364 36.75 20.72 -42.44
CA LEU A 364 36.92 21.98 -43.20
C LEU A 364 37.17 23.22 -42.32
N ALA A 365 37.90 23.05 -41.21
CA ALA A 365 38.05 24.08 -40.20
C ALA A 365 39.44 24.08 -39.57
N VAL A 366 39.76 25.21 -38.93
CA VAL A 366 41.00 25.44 -38.20
C VAL A 366 40.67 25.86 -36.76
N PRO A 367 40.04 25.00 -35.94
CA PRO A 367 39.64 25.38 -34.58
C PRO A 367 40.86 25.58 -33.68
N ARG A 368 40.67 26.39 -32.64
CA ARG A 368 41.60 26.49 -31.52
C ARG A 368 41.31 25.36 -30.53
N ILE A 369 42.28 24.47 -30.34
CA ILE A 369 42.20 23.37 -29.37
C ILE A 369 43.33 23.57 -28.36
N GLY A 370 42.97 24.00 -27.14
CA GLY A 370 43.94 24.45 -26.15
C GLY A 370 44.69 25.71 -26.60
N ASN A 371 46.02 25.61 -26.74
CA ASN A 371 46.90 26.73 -27.09
C ASN A 371 47.37 26.72 -28.55
N ALA A 372 46.76 25.91 -29.41
CA ALA A 372 47.12 25.85 -30.82
C ALA A 372 45.87 25.72 -31.72
N TYR A 373 46.05 26.10 -32.98
CA TYR A 373 45.09 25.92 -34.05
C TYR A 373 45.46 24.68 -34.88
N TYR A 374 44.49 23.87 -35.30
CA TYR A 374 44.74 22.62 -36.02
C TYR A 374 43.90 22.56 -37.29
N GLU A 375 44.51 22.26 -38.43
CA GLU A 375 43.80 22.25 -39.72
C GLU A 375 43.28 20.86 -40.10
N PHE A 376 41.97 20.75 -40.31
CA PHE A 376 41.26 19.53 -40.68
C PHE A 376 40.73 19.60 -42.11
N ASP A 377 40.81 18.49 -42.84
CA ASP A 377 40.30 18.38 -44.21
C ASP A 377 38.78 18.12 -44.27
N ALA A 378 38.25 17.90 -45.48
CA ALA A 378 36.82 17.62 -45.69
C ALA A 378 36.32 16.34 -45.02
N SER A 379 37.20 15.36 -44.82
CA SER A 379 36.91 14.11 -44.11
C SER A 379 37.01 14.24 -42.60
N GLY A 380 37.40 15.43 -42.09
CA GLY A 380 37.67 15.69 -40.68
C GLY A 380 39.00 15.15 -40.18
N ALA A 381 39.88 14.68 -41.08
CA ALA A 381 41.21 14.23 -40.70
C ALA A 381 42.15 15.42 -40.51
N TRP A 382 42.91 15.41 -39.42
CA TRP A 382 43.96 16.38 -39.16
C TRP A 382 45.04 16.27 -40.25
N THR A 383 45.34 17.39 -40.90
CA THR A 383 46.28 17.45 -42.02
C THR A 383 47.75 17.37 -41.60
N GLY A 384 48.03 17.27 -40.29
CA GLY A 384 49.37 17.39 -39.71
C GLY A 384 49.83 18.84 -39.50
N ARG A 385 49.05 19.84 -39.94
CA ARG A 385 49.35 21.27 -39.76
C ARG A 385 48.75 21.82 -38.47
N SER A 386 49.57 22.56 -37.71
CA SER A 386 49.14 23.28 -36.51
C SER A 386 49.86 24.63 -36.38
N TYR A 387 49.23 25.60 -35.73
CA TYR A 387 49.70 26.99 -35.58
C TYR A 387 49.61 27.43 -34.12
N ALA A 388 50.62 28.14 -33.61
CA ALA A 388 50.61 28.62 -32.22
C ALA A 388 49.57 29.72 -32.02
N ALA A 389 48.89 29.75 -30.87
CA ALA A 389 47.96 30.82 -30.53
C ALA A 389 48.72 32.14 -30.23
N GLY A 390 49.01 32.91 -31.28
CA GLY A 390 49.76 34.16 -31.20
C GLY A 390 50.37 34.61 -32.54
N GLU A 391 50.59 33.66 -33.45
CA GLU A 391 50.96 33.94 -34.83
C GLU A 391 49.67 33.87 -35.67
N GLY A 392 49.30 34.95 -36.36
CA GLY A 392 48.02 35.06 -37.05
C GLY A 392 47.71 33.85 -37.94
N LEU A 393 46.42 33.49 -38.04
CA LEU A 393 45.97 32.39 -38.88
C LEU A 393 46.42 32.61 -40.34
N PRO A 394 46.86 31.57 -41.06
CA PRO A 394 47.08 31.69 -42.49
C PRO A 394 45.77 32.07 -43.20
N PRO A 395 45.82 32.85 -44.29
CA PRO A 395 44.62 33.25 -45.00
C PRO A 395 43.83 32.02 -45.48
N PRO A 396 42.48 32.07 -45.45
CA PRO A 396 41.66 30.98 -45.96
C PRO A 396 41.98 30.73 -47.44
N LYS A 397 42.07 29.45 -47.83
CA LYS A 397 42.28 29.04 -49.22
C LYS A 397 40.98 28.98 -49.99
#